data_AF-A0A4Z1H9F8-F1
#
_entry.id   AF-A0A4Z1H9F8-F1
#
_cell.length_a   1.000
_cell.length_b   1.000
_cell.length_c   1.000
_cell.angle_alpha   90.00
_cell.angle_beta   90.00
_cell.angle_gamma   90.00
#
_symmetry.space_group_name_H-M   'P 1'
#
loop_
_entity.id
_entity.type
_entity.pdbx_description
1 polymer ?
#
loop_
_entity_poly.entity_id
_entity_poly.type
_entity_poly.pdbx_seq_one_letter_code
_entity_poly.pdbx_strand_id
1 'polypeptide(L)'
;MSANVAQHAIFEPGLYELAYYSEKTSPSEFSATKVRSLIDGFANALRNHLKAEIPTLLALQPYESEGIMKIFKECEAAGFNQPNNIALPLILGLSDSTFENGKYVFPAVPGFARYLVHYWYCRAHQGAWRFLPCDMWGMPRPLAFLELDMLG
;
A
#
# COMPACT_ATOMS: atom_id res chain seq x y z
N MET A 1 -0.44 11.32 -18.91
CA MET A 1 0.77 10.95 -18.16
C MET A 1 1.51 12.13 -17.55
N SER A 2 1.84 13.22 -18.27
CA SER A 2 2.60 14.35 -17.70
C SER A 2 1.95 15.00 -16.47
N ALA A 3 0.61 15.06 -16.43
CA ALA A 3 -0.12 15.52 -15.26
C ALA A 3 0.07 14.62 -14.04
N ASN A 4 0.04 13.28 -14.22
CA ASN A 4 0.28 12.31 -13.15
C ASN A 4 1.71 12.43 -12.60
N VAL A 5 2.71 12.61 -13.47
CA VAL A 5 4.11 12.84 -13.08
C VAL A 5 4.26 14.14 -12.28
N ALA A 6 3.64 15.23 -12.74
CA ALA A 6 3.68 16.50 -12.01
C ALA A 6 3.00 16.38 -10.63
N GLN A 7 1.89 15.64 -10.54
CA GLN A 7 1.22 15.37 -9.26
C GLN A 7 2.07 14.51 -8.31
N HIS A 8 2.87 13.58 -8.83
CA HIS A 8 3.79 12.77 -8.04
C HIS A 8 4.75 13.64 -7.23
N ALA A 9 5.35 14.64 -7.88
CA ALA A 9 6.28 15.58 -7.25
C ALA A 9 5.65 16.45 -6.15
N ILE A 10 4.31 16.50 -6.06
CA ILE A 10 3.61 17.29 -5.04
C ILE A 10 3.56 16.56 -3.69
N PHE A 11 3.26 15.26 -3.67
CA PHE A 11 3.10 14.51 -2.42
C PHE A 11 4.37 13.80 -1.98
N GLU A 12 5.26 13.48 -2.92
CA GLU A 12 6.49 12.70 -2.68
C GLU A 12 7.39 13.29 -1.57
N PRO A 13 7.64 14.61 -1.50
CA PRO A 13 8.41 15.19 -0.39
C PRO A 13 7.82 14.88 0.98
N GLY A 14 6.49 14.92 1.13
CA GLY A 14 5.82 14.63 2.40
C GLY A 14 5.95 13.16 2.82
N LEU A 15 6.00 12.23 1.87
CA LEU A 15 6.31 10.83 2.16
C LEU A 15 7.74 10.67 2.68
N TYR A 16 8.71 11.36 2.09
CA TYR A 16 10.10 11.35 2.57
C TYR A 16 10.24 11.97 3.97
N GLU A 17 9.53 13.05 4.26
CA GLU A 17 9.52 13.63 5.60
C GLU A 17 8.92 12.68 6.65
N LEU A 18 7.84 11.99 6.31
CA LEU A 18 7.23 10.98 7.20
C LEU A 18 8.19 9.80 7.42
N ALA A 19 8.82 9.29 6.36
CA ALA A 19 9.81 8.22 6.46
C ALA A 19 10.99 8.65 7.33
N TYR A 20 11.56 9.83 7.06
CA TYR A 20 12.66 10.39 7.85
C TYR A 20 12.30 10.51 9.33
N TYR A 21 11.11 11.04 9.64
CA TYR A 21 10.63 11.12 11.02
C TYR A 21 10.54 9.73 11.66
N SER A 22 10.01 8.73 10.94
CA SER A 22 9.89 7.35 11.46
C SER A 22 11.24 6.68 11.73
N GLU A 23 12.27 6.99 10.94
CA GLU A 23 13.60 6.39 11.07
C GLU A 23 14.49 7.08 12.12
N LYS A 24 14.31 8.39 12.31
CA LYS A 24 15.20 9.21 13.15
C LYS A 24 14.65 9.54 14.52
N THR A 25 13.34 9.38 14.73
CA THR A 25 12.70 9.72 16.01
C THR A 25 12.80 8.55 16.99
N SER A 26 13.35 8.80 18.16
CA SER A 26 13.34 7.82 19.25
C SER A 26 11.94 7.65 19.85
N PRO A 27 11.62 6.52 20.51
CA PRO A 27 10.31 6.34 21.15
C PRO A 27 9.94 7.44 22.16
N SER A 28 10.91 8.02 22.85
CA SER A 28 10.70 9.13 23.80
C SER A 28 10.38 10.47 23.15
N GLU A 29 10.75 10.64 21.87
CA GLU A 29 10.51 11.87 21.10
C GLU A 29 9.32 11.74 20.14
N PHE A 30 8.68 10.57 20.14
CA PHE A 30 7.52 10.29 19.33
C PHE A 30 6.37 11.25 19.67
N SER A 31 5.79 11.84 18.63
CA SER A 31 4.63 12.71 18.74
C SER A 31 3.58 12.29 17.72
N ALA A 32 2.47 11.73 18.20
CA ALA A 32 1.32 11.39 17.38
C ALA A 32 0.76 12.61 16.63
N THR A 33 0.82 13.80 17.25
CA THR A 33 0.42 15.06 16.61
C THR A 33 1.34 15.43 15.45
N LYS A 34 2.65 15.22 15.58
CA LYS A 34 3.60 15.44 14.48
C LYS A 34 3.36 14.47 13.33
N VAL A 35 3.16 13.18 13.62
CA VAL A 35 2.84 12.17 12.59
C VAL A 35 1.58 12.54 11.82
N ARG A 36 0.49 12.91 12.53
CA ARG A 36 -0.76 13.36 11.89
C ARG A 36 -0.52 14.57 11.01
N SER A 37 0.18 15.59 11.50
CA SER A 37 0.51 16.78 10.72
C SER A 37 1.33 16.48 9.46
N LEU A 38 2.27 15.53 9.51
CA LEU A 38 3.03 15.10 8.33
C LEU A 38 2.11 14.42 7.31
N ILE A 39 1.24 13.51 7.77
CA ILE A 39 0.25 12.82 6.91
C ILE A 39 -0.71 13.84 6.28
N ASP A 40 -1.28 14.75 7.07
CA ASP A 40 -2.20 15.78 6.59
C ASP A 40 -1.57 16.68 5.52
N GLY A 41 -0.24 16.88 5.61
CA GLY A 41 0.53 17.67 4.64
C GLY A 41 0.52 17.11 3.21
N PHE A 42 0.47 15.80 3.03
CA PHE A 42 0.50 15.17 1.70
C PHE A 42 -0.76 14.36 1.35
N ALA A 43 -1.61 13.99 2.32
CA ALA A 43 -2.71 13.05 2.11
C ALA A 43 -3.68 13.46 1.00
N ASN A 44 -4.03 14.75 0.93
CA ASN A 44 -4.95 15.25 -0.10
C ASN A 44 -4.31 15.19 -1.50
N ALA A 45 -3.03 15.57 -1.62
CA ALA A 45 -2.31 15.49 -2.90
C ALA A 45 -2.17 14.05 -3.38
N LEU A 46 -1.81 13.13 -2.47
CA LEU A 46 -1.73 11.69 -2.77
C LEU A 46 -3.08 11.13 -3.22
N ARG A 47 -4.17 11.41 -2.50
CA ARG A 47 -5.52 10.96 -2.88
C ARG A 47 -5.94 11.49 -4.25
N ASN A 48 -5.66 12.76 -4.53
CA ASN A 48 -5.98 13.37 -5.82
C ASN A 48 -5.18 12.73 -6.95
N HIS A 49 -3.90 12.44 -6.73
CA HIS A 49 -3.06 11.72 -7.70
C HIS A 49 -3.61 10.33 -8.00
N LEU A 50 -3.86 9.51 -6.96
CA LEU A 50 -4.38 8.15 -7.12
C LEU A 50 -5.72 8.14 -7.86
N LYS A 51 -6.62 9.09 -7.55
CA LYS A 51 -7.89 9.25 -8.26
C LYS A 51 -7.70 9.65 -9.72
N ALA A 52 -6.78 10.57 -10.00
CA ALA A 52 -6.49 11.06 -11.35
C ALA A 52 -5.75 10.02 -12.22
N GLU A 53 -5.12 9.02 -11.59
CA GLU A 53 -4.43 7.94 -12.30
C GLU A 53 -5.37 6.92 -12.93
N ILE A 54 -6.52 6.64 -12.30
CA ILE A 54 -7.53 5.70 -12.84
C ILE A 54 -7.89 6.00 -14.31
N PRO A 55 -8.36 7.21 -14.68
CA PRO A 55 -8.68 7.49 -16.09
C PRO A 55 -7.46 7.47 -17.01
N THR A 56 -6.26 7.80 -16.50
CA THR A 56 -5.01 7.69 -17.28
C THR A 56 -4.68 6.23 -17.61
N LEU A 57 -4.84 5.31 -16.66
CA LEU A 57 -4.64 3.88 -16.88
C LEU A 57 -5.71 3.30 -17.82
N LEU A 58 -6.98 3.70 -17.66
CA LEU A 58 -8.05 3.28 -18.56
C LEU A 58 -7.84 3.78 -19.99
N ALA A 59 -7.23 4.95 -20.17
CA ALA A 59 -6.88 5.47 -21.48
C ALA A 59 -5.80 4.65 -22.22
N LEU A 60 -5.20 3.64 -21.56
CA LEU A 60 -4.31 2.69 -22.22
C LEU A 60 -5.05 1.64 -23.06
N GLN A 61 -6.38 1.55 -22.96
CA GLN A 61 -7.21 0.59 -23.70
C GLN A 61 -6.90 0.47 -25.22
N PRO A 62 -6.56 1.55 -25.95
CA PRO A 62 -6.28 1.45 -27.39
C PRO A 62 -4.93 0.81 -27.74
N TYR A 63 -4.01 0.65 -26.79
CA TYR A 63 -2.68 0.09 -27.06
C TYR A 63 -2.70 -1.44 -27.02
N GLU A 64 -1.66 -2.04 -27.59
CA GLU A 64 -1.48 -3.49 -27.68
C GLU A 64 -1.36 -4.11 -26.29
N SER A 65 -2.16 -5.16 -26.05
CA SER A 65 -2.36 -5.73 -24.72
C SER A 65 -1.12 -6.45 -24.18
N GLU A 66 -0.38 -7.20 -25.00
CA GLU A 66 0.82 -7.93 -24.59
C GLU A 66 1.92 -6.98 -24.13
N GLY A 67 2.13 -5.87 -24.84
CA GLY A 67 3.08 -4.81 -24.51
C GLY A 67 2.75 -4.14 -23.18
N ILE A 68 1.48 -3.76 -22.96
CA ILE A 68 1.03 -3.26 -21.66
C ILE A 68 1.26 -4.31 -20.57
N MET A 69 0.95 -5.57 -20.86
CA MET A 69 1.06 -6.64 -19.88
C MET A 69 2.50 -6.98 -19.51
N LYS A 70 3.42 -6.82 -20.45
CA LYS A 70 4.86 -6.89 -20.18
C LYS A 70 5.29 -5.78 -19.22
N ILE A 71 4.93 -4.52 -19.48
CA ILE A 71 5.27 -3.38 -18.62
C ILE A 71 4.71 -3.59 -17.21
N PHE A 72 3.45 -4.02 -17.09
CA PHE A 72 2.84 -4.31 -15.79
C PHE A 72 3.62 -5.37 -15.00
N LYS A 73 4.02 -6.48 -15.63
CA LYS A 73 4.81 -7.54 -14.97
C LYS A 73 6.19 -7.03 -14.53
N GLU A 74 6.80 -6.15 -15.31
CA GLU A 74 8.06 -5.49 -14.91
C GLU A 74 7.86 -4.59 -13.68
N CYS A 75 6.75 -3.84 -13.62
CA CYS A 75 6.37 -3.07 -12.44
C CYS A 75 6.10 -3.95 -11.21
N GLU A 76 5.37 -5.05 -11.37
CA GLU A 76 5.13 -6.03 -10.29
C GLU A 76 6.46 -6.59 -9.76
N ALA A 77 7.35 -7.03 -10.65
CA ALA A 77 8.66 -7.56 -10.27
C ALA A 77 9.52 -6.52 -9.53
N ALA A 78 9.48 -5.26 -9.94
CA ALA A 78 10.17 -4.17 -9.24
C ALA A 78 9.60 -3.96 -7.82
N GLY A 79 8.29 -4.14 -7.62
CA GLY A 79 7.66 -4.10 -6.30
C GLY A 79 8.15 -5.20 -5.35
N PHE A 80 8.52 -6.36 -5.88
CA PHE A 80 9.15 -7.45 -5.11
C PHE A 80 10.66 -7.25 -4.87
N ASN A 81 11.31 -6.26 -5.48
CA ASN A 81 12.73 -5.96 -5.28
C ASN A 81 12.99 -5.16 -3.99
N GLN A 82 12.46 -5.67 -2.89
CA GLN A 82 12.52 -5.11 -1.55
C GLN A 82 12.72 -6.26 -0.55
N PRO A 83 13.17 -6.00 0.70
CA PRO A 83 13.32 -7.06 1.68
C PRO A 83 12.04 -7.89 1.87
N ASN A 84 12.14 -9.21 1.76
CA ASN A 84 10.98 -10.13 1.79
C ASN A 84 10.12 -9.97 3.06
N ASN A 85 10.75 -9.62 4.18
CA ASN A 85 10.09 -9.37 5.47
C ASN A 85 9.34 -8.03 5.54
N ILE A 86 9.42 -7.19 4.50
CA ILE A 86 8.70 -5.92 4.35
C ILE A 86 7.71 -6.03 3.18
N ALA A 87 8.21 -6.33 1.98
CA ALA A 87 7.38 -6.34 0.77
C ALA A 87 6.29 -7.41 0.81
N LEU A 88 6.60 -8.64 1.21
CA LEU A 88 5.60 -9.71 1.15
C LEU A 88 4.43 -9.49 2.12
N PRO A 89 4.65 -9.14 3.42
CA PRO A 89 3.56 -8.79 4.31
C PRO A 89 2.74 -7.58 3.81
N LEU A 90 3.41 -6.57 3.27
CA LEU A 90 2.75 -5.36 2.79
C LEU A 90 1.87 -5.64 1.57
N ILE A 91 2.39 -6.32 0.54
CA ILE A 91 1.64 -6.65 -0.68
C ILE A 91 0.44 -7.54 -0.34
N LEU A 92 0.63 -8.58 0.49
CA LEU A 92 -0.48 -9.48 0.84
C LEU A 92 -1.52 -8.80 1.72
N GLY A 93 -1.11 -8.01 2.71
CA GLY A 93 -2.05 -7.34 3.62
C GLY A 93 -2.75 -6.11 3.01
N LEU A 94 -2.26 -5.56 1.90
CA LEU A 94 -2.95 -4.53 1.11
C LEU A 94 -3.88 -5.12 0.04
N SER A 95 -3.85 -6.44 -0.17
CA SER A 95 -4.63 -7.09 -1.20
C SER A 95 -5.92 -7.70 -0.63
N ASP A 96 -7.06 -7.30 -1.20
CA ASP A 96 -8.39 -7.83 -0.87
C ASP A 96 -8.77 -8.94 -1.85
N SER A 97 -8.77 -10.20 -1.38
CA SER A 97 -9.18 -11.38 -2.15
C SER A 97 -10.68 -11.44 -2.42
N THR A 98 -11.48 -10.60 -1.75
CA THR A 98 -12.95 -10.54 -1.88
C THR A 98 -13.42 -9.47 -2.86
N PHE A 99 -12.53 -8.59 -3.30
CA PHE A 99 -12.84 -7.52 -4.26
C PHE A 99 -13.48 -8.08 -5.55
N GLU A 100 -14.55 -7.43 -6.02
CA GLU A 100 -15.42 -7.90 -7.11
C GLU A 100 -15.78 -9.40 -7.01
N ASN A 101 -16.17 -9.85 -5.81
CA ASN A 101 -16.52 -11.25 -5.52
C ASN A 101 -15.37 -12.25 -5.79
N GLY A 102 -14.12 -11.81 -5.60
CA GLY A 102 -12.94 -12.63 -5.83
C GLY A 102 -12.64 -12.93 -7.29
N LYS A 103 -13.16 -12.11 -8.21
CA LYS A 103 -12.93 -12.22 -9.65
C LYS A 103 -11.45 -12.04 -10.04
N TYR A 104 -10.70 -11.26 -9.27
CA TYR A 104 -9.30 -10.94 -9.55
C TYR A 104 -8.37 -11.66 -8.57
N VAL A 105 -7.29 -12.22 -9.10
CA VAL A 105 -6.22 -12.84 -8.29
C VAL A 105 -5.03 -11.88 -8.26
N PHE A 106 -4.84 -11.23 -7.12
CA PHE A 106 -3.69 -10.36 -6.85
C PHE A 106 -3.18 -10.59 -5.42
N PRO A 107 -1.87 -10.49 -5.16
CA PRO A 107 -0.83 -10.77 -6.14
C PRO A 107 -0.91 -12.24 -6.60
N ALA A 108 -0.47 -12.53 -7.84
CA ALA A 108 -0.42 -13.88 -8.38
C ALA A 108 0.75 -14.70 -7.78
N VAL A 109 0.70 -14.96 -6.48
CA VAL A 109 1.71 -15.76 -5.75
C VAL A 109 1.28 -17.22 -5.61
N PRO A 110 2.23 -18.17 -5.56
CA PRO A 110 1.91 -19.56 -5.23
C PRO A 110 1.20 -19.68 -3.87
N GLY A 111 0.25 -20.59 -3.75
CA GLY A 111 -0.55 -20.74 -2.52
C GLY A 111 0.29 -20.94 -1.25
N PHE A 112 1.41 -21.65 -1.33
CA PHE A 112 2.33 -21.85 -0.20
C PHE A 112 3.02 -20.56 0.25
N ALA A 113 3.15 -19.54 -0.63
CA ALA A 113 3.81 -18.29 -0.30
C ALA A 113 3.07 -17.55 0.83
N ARG A 114 1.73 -17.59 0.84
CA ARG A 114 0.92 -17.00 1.92
C ARG A 114 1.23 -17.64 3.28
N TYR A 115 1.47 -18.95 3.32
CA TYR A 115 1.92 -19.65 4.54
C TYR A 115 3.31 -19.17 4.98
N LEU A 116 4.27 -19.09 4.04
CA LEU A 116 5.61 -18.59 4.34
C LEU A 116 5.57 -17.18 4.94
N VAL A 117 4.74 -16.32 4.34
CA VAL A 117 4.60 -14.93 4.80
C VAL A 117 3.95 -14.87 6.17
N HIS A 118 2.83 -15.56 6.36
CA HIS A 118 2.10 -15.54 7.62
C HIS A 118 2.96 -16.07 8.79
N TYR A 119 3.66 -17.18 8.60
CA TYR A 119 4.36 -17.86 9.68
C TYR A 119 5.80 -17.38 9.90
N TRP A 120 6.50 -16.89 8.88
CA TRP A 120 7.89 -16.42 9.00
C TRP A 120 8.03 -14.92 8.76
N TYR A 121 7.70 -14.41 7.57
CA TYR A 121 8.04 -13.03 7.21
C TYR A 121 7.27 -11.98 8.03
N CYS A 122 6.03 -12.27 8.41
CA CYS A 122 5.23 -11.39 9.26
C CYS A 122 5.74 -11.28 10.70
N ARG A 123 6.69 -12.11 11.13
CA ARG A 123 7.28 -12.01 12.48
C ARG A 123 8.11 -10.74 12.65
N ALA A 124 8.78 -10.29 11.59
CA ALA A 124 9.40 -8.98 11.59
C ALA A 124 8.28 -7.92 11.55
N HIS A 125 8.40 -6.84 12.31
CA HIS A 125 7.45 -5.71 12.30
C HIS A 125 5.98 -6.06 12.60
N GLN A 126 5.69 -7.13 13.37
CA GLN A 126 4.32 -7.55 13.74
C GLN A 126 3.43 -6.40 14.23
N GLY A 127 4.00 -5.48 15.03
CA GLY A 127 3.29 -4.31 15.55
C GLY A 127 2.81 -3.33 14.48
N ALA A 128 3.47 -3.29 13.31
CA ALA A 128 3.06 -2.46 12.17
C ALA A 128 1.99 -3.17 11.32
N TRP A 129 2.07 -4.50 11.16
CA TRP A 129 1.13 -5.27 10.32
C TRP A 129 -0.31 -5.29 10.83
N ARG A 130 -0.56 -4.89 12.09
CA ARG A 130 -1.93 -4.72 12.61
C ARG A 130 -2.72 -3.61 11.90
N PHE A 131 -2.04 -2.70 11.20
CA PHE A 131 -2.66 -1.60 10.48
C PHE A 131 -2.97 -1.92 9.01
N LEU A 132 -2.64 -3.14 8.55
CA LEU A 132 -2.98 -3.59 7.19
C LEU A 132 -4.49 -3.83 7.08
N PRO A 133 -5.13 -3.44 5.96
CA PRO A 133 -6.57 -3.56 5.76
C PRO A 133 -7.03 -5.02 5.62
N CYS A 134 -6.15 -5.91 5.15
CA CYS A 134 -6.42 -7.34 5.02
C CYS A 134 -5.43 -8.18 5.84
N ASP A 135 -5.80 -9.43 6.10
CA ASP A 135 -4.84 -10.43 6.58
C ASP A 135 -3.96 -10.98 5.45
N MET A 136 -3.05 -11.90 5.80
CA MET A 136 -2.13 -12.51 4.82
C MET A 136 -2.84 -13.48 3.85
N TRP A 137 -4.13 -13.75 4.07
CA TRP A 137 -5.02 -14.50 3.19
C TRP A 137 -5.85 -13.57 2.29
N GLY A 138 -5.67 -12.26 2.44
CA GLY A 138 -6.39 -11.23 1.72
C GLY A 138 -7.84 -11.08 2.18
N MET A 139 -8.15 -11.50 3.41
CA MET A 139 -9.46 -11.27 4.01
C MET A 139 -9.50 -9.89 4.67
N PRO A 140 -10.48 -9.03 4.33
CA PRO A 140 -10.63 -7.74 4.96
C PRO A 140 -10.74 -7.84 6.48
N ARG A 141 -10.09 -6.92 7.17
CA ARG A 141 -10.12 -6.78 8.62
C ARG A 141 -11.01 -5.60 9.01
N PRO A 142 -11.71 -5.68 10.16
CA PRO A 142 -12.31 -4.51 10.75
C PRO A 142 -11.26 -3.42 10.99
N LEU A 143 -11.65 -2.16 10.82
CA LEU A 143 -10.77 -1.04 11.16
C LEU A 143 -10.41 -1.12 12.64
N ALA A 144 -9.11 -1.22 12.92
CA ALA A 144 -8.62 -1.16 14.28
C ALA A 144 -8.90 0.25 14.84
N PHE A 145 -9.38 0.33 16.08
CA PHE A 145 -9.60 1.58 16.81
C PHE A 145 -10.74 2.47 16.32
N LEU A 146 -11.81 1.89 15.74
CA LEU A 146 -13.09 2.60 15.67
C LEU A 146 -13.56 2.90 17.10
N GLU A 147 -13.78 4.18 17.43
CA GLU A 147 -14.46 4.57 18.66
C GLU A 147 -15.86 3.94 18.64
N LEU A 148 -16.10 2.98 19.54
CA LEU A 148 -17.41 2.37 19.75
C LEU A 148 -18.43 3.37 20.37
N ASP A 149 -18.00 4.59 20.71
CA ASP A 149 -18.77 5.55 21.51
C ASP A 149 -19.42 6.70 20.69
N MET A 150 -19.45 6.63 19.35
CA MET A 150 -20.19 7.59 18.51
C MET A 150 -21.41 7.01 17.78
N LEU A 151 -21.89 5.82 18.19
CA LEU A 151 -23.12 5.21 17.69
C LEU A 151 -24.10 4.79 18.81
N GLY A 152 -24.06 5.46 19.96
CA GLY A 152 -25.00 5.30 21.07
C GLY A 152 -25.54 6.64 21.56
#